data_AF-A0A226DI26-F1
#
_entry.id   AF-A0A226DI26-F1
#
_cell.length_a   1.000
_cell.length_b   1.000
_cell.length_c   1.000
_cell.angle_alpha   90.00
_cell.angle_beta   90.00
_cell.angle_gamma   90.00
#
_symmetry.space_group_name_H-M   'P 1'
#
loop_
_entity.id
_entity.type
_entity.pdbx_description
1 polymer ?
#
loop_
_entity_poly.entity_id
_entity_poly.type
_entity_poly.pdbx_seq_one_letter_code
_entity_poly.pdbx_strand_id
1 'polypeptide(L)'
;MKSNRTIGLIINSKINLIGGREFLDADLEDLVARLYSSFSSSTSTLSTYFPRFIKACSKLFSSLDSTNPIFYRISPTNIILRLLEIGDKFPPFERVSNWMSGNEYADLQCLYNNMGCERIISLLEKVAVTKILQYSDVLMHFVNYCMKHFLLSPLHCKSLSSYAFNAAMCNGRVEFEFCKDERIINWIQANNVTGISCSNYKFCASSPNEVIFSVDSNSAFPGCCRLPLPQNGYRYLSDHELSGIDYLNFPDDGPYGFI
;
A
#
# COMPACT_ATOMS: atom_id res chain seq x y z
N MET A 1 14.26 -2.01 -23.07
CA MET A 1 12.89 -2.09 -23.63
C MET A 1 11.92 -2.39 -22.50
N LYS A 2 11.17 -1.38 -22.04
CA LYS A 2 10.14 -1.53 -21.00
C LYS A 2 8.88 -2.12 -21.64
N SER A 3 8.51 -3.33 -21.25
CA SER A 3 7.29 -4.00 -21.68
C SER A 3 6.07 -3.31 -21.05
N ASN A 4 5.42 -2.41 -21.79
CA ASN A 4 4.09 -1.90 -21.46
C ASN A 4 3.07 -3.05 -21.55
N ARG A 5 2.67 -3.62 -20.41
CA ARG A 5 1.52 -4.53 -20.34
C ARG A 5 0.31 -3.75 -19.83
N THR A 6 -0.66 -3.57 -20.72
CA THR A 6 -1.97 -2.99 -20.45
C THR A 6 -2.96 -4.14 -20.36
N ILE A 7 -3.63 -4.32 -19.22
CA ILE A 7 -4.77 -5.23 -19.10
C ILE A 7 -6.03 -4.40 -19.39
N GLY A 8 -6.71 -4.70 -20.51
CA GLY A 8 -7.97 -4.06 -20.89
C GLY A 8 -9.16 -4.89 -20.40
N LEU A 9 -10.15 -4.22 -19.81
CA LEU A 9 -11.45 -4.79 -19.49
C LEU A 9 -12.47 -4.26 -20.53
N ILE A 10 -13.10 -5.18 -21.26
CA ILE A 10 -14.10 -4.85 -22.28
C ILE A 10 -15.48 -4.87 -21.63
N ILE A 11 -16.09 -3.69 -21.47
CA ILE A 11 -17.54 -3.55 -21.27
C ILE A 11 -18.02 -2.33 -22.09
N ASN A 12 -18.85 -2.58 -23.10
CA ASN A 12 -19.63 -1.64 -23.91
C ASN A 12 -18.93 -0.35 -24.42
N SER A 13 -18.30 -0.48 -25.59
CA SER A 13 -18.27 0.49 -26.71
C SER A 13 -18.11 2.01 -26.42
N LYS A 14 -17.19 2.41 -25.53
CA LYS A 14 -16.42 3.68 -25.65
C LYS A 14 -15.22 3.70 -24.71
N ILE A 15 -14.01 3.74 -25.27
CA ILE A 15 -12.74 3.82 -24.55
C ILE A 15 -12.53 5.27 -24.09
N ASN A 16 -12.55 5.51 -22.79
CA ASN A 16 -11.90 6.69 -22.20
C ASN A 16 -10.87 6.17 -21.18
N LEU A 17 -9.61 6.18 -21.61
CA LEU A 17 -8.45 5.83 -20.80
C LEU A 17 -8.15 6.98 -19.84
N ILE A 18 -8.51 6.82 -18.57
CA ILE A 18 -7.85 7.59 -17.49
C ILE A 18 -6.74 6.69 -16.97
N GLY A 19 -5.49 7.05 -17.27
CA GLY A 19 -4.30 6.31 -16.91
C GLY A 19 -4.11 6.21 -15.40
N GLY A 20 -4.74 5.22 -14.77
CA GLY A 20 -4.40 4.75 -13.44
C GLY A 20 -3.13 3.90 -13.51
N ARG A 21 -1.97 4.56 -13.57
CA ARG A 21 -0.70 3.90 -13.26
C ARG A 21 -0.34 4.21 -11.81
N GLU A 22 -0.03 3.13 -11.09
CA GLU A 22 0.82 3.10 -9.88
C GLU A 22 0.18 3.45 -8.53
N PHE A 23 -1.15 3.63 -8.43
CA PHE A 23 -1.71 4.05 -7.13
C PHE A 23 -2.12 2.92 -6.17
N LEU A 24 -2.45 1.72 -6.64
CA LEU A 24 -3.11 0.72 -5.79
C LEU A 24 -2.64 -0.73 -5.95
N ASP A 25 -2.01 -1.11 -7.06
CA ASP A 25 -1.82 -2.54 -7.33
C ASP A 25 -0.82 -3.21 -6.37
N ALA A 26 0.32 -2.56 -6.07
CA ALA A 26 1.33 -3.16 -5.19
C ALA A 26 0.95 -3.03 -3.70
N ASP A 27 0.56 -1.84 -3.25
CA ASP A 27 0.31 -1.58 -1.83
C ASP A 27 -1.00 -2.20 -1.33
N LEU A 28 -2.02 -2.33 -2.18
CA LEU A 28 -3.29 -2.92 -1.78
C LEU A 28 -3.24 -4.44 -1.79
N GLU A 29 -2.56 -5.08 -2.75
CA GLU A 29 -2.30 -6.53 -2.71
C GLU A 29 -1.45 -6.90 -1.50
N ASP A 30 -0.41 -6.11 -1.18
CA ASP A 30 0.39 -6.30 0.03
C ASP A 30 -0.40 -6.05 1.31
N LEU A 31 -1.24 -5.00 1.36
CA LEU A 31 -2.06 -4.69 2.53
C LEU A 31 -3.08 -5.81 2.79
N VAL A 32 -3.74 -6.28 1.73
CA VAL A 32 -4.62 -7.45 1.73
C VAL A 32 -3.82 -8.65 2.23
N ALA A 33 -2.67 -8.97 1.64
CA ALA A 33 -1.83 -10.10 2.04
C ALA A 33 -1.36 -10.02 3.51
N ARG A 34 -0.99 -8.84 4.02
CA ARG A 34 -0.58 -8.61 5.42
C ARG A 34 -1.75 -8.73 6.40
N LEU A 35 -2.91 -8.19 6.04
CA LEU A 35 -4.13 -8.39 6.80
C LEU A 35 -4.46 -9.90 6.85
N TYR A 36 -4.36 -10.62 5.74
CA TYR A 36 -4.60 -12.07 5.69
C TYR A 36 -3.53 -12.94 6.34
N SER A 37 -2.25 -12.55 6.35
CA SER A 37 -1.20 -13.27 7.07
C SER A 37 -1.30 -13.09 8.59
N SER A 38 -1.92 -12.00 9.05
CA SER A 38 -2.18 -11.74 10.47
C SER A 38 -3.51 -12.32 10.98
N PHE A 39 -4.41 -12.75 10.08
CA PHE A 39 -5.64 -13.46 10.45
C PHE A 39 -5.34 -14.93 10.81
N SER A 40 -5.53 -15.28 12.09
CA SER A 40 -5.52 -16.67 12.55
C SER A 40 -6.69 -17.48 11.94
N SER A 41 -6.55 -18.80 11.89
CA SER A 41 -7.56 -19.77 11.41
C SER A 41 -8.92 -19.72 12.13
N SER A 42 -9.06 -18.89 13.17
CA SER A 42 -10.34 -18.50 13.76
C SER A 42 -11.03 -17.44 12.87
N THR A 43 -11.61 -17.89 11.77
CA THR A 43 -12.24 -17.12 10.68
C THR A 43 -13.57 -16.44 11.05
N SER A 44 -13.82 -16.15 12.33
CA SER A 44 -15.11 -15.62 12.82
C SER A 44 -15.28 -14.09 12.67
N THR A 45 -14.23 -13.35 12.29
CA THR A 45 -14.27 -11.88 12.26
C THR A 45 -14.23 -11.26 10.86
N LEU A 46 -13.97 -12.03 9.81
CA LEU A 46 -13.90 -11.50 8.44
C LEU A 46 -15.23 -10.93 7.94
N SER A 47 -16.35 -11.55 8.33
CA SER A 47 -17.69 -11.01 8.04
C SER A 47 -17.97 -9.69 8.74
N THR A 48 -17.33 -9.43 9.87
CA THR A 48 -17.40 -8.15 10.58
C THR A 48 -16.65 -7.05 9.83
N TYR A 49 -15.49 -7.37 9.26
CA TYR A 49 -14.64 -6.40 8.56
C TYR A 49 -15.05 -6.16 7.10
N PHE A 50 -15.56 -7.19 6.41
CA PHE A 50 -15.93 -7.13 4.99
C PHE A 50 -17.38 -7.58 4.71
N PRO A 51 -18.39 -7.01 5.39
CA PRO A 51 -19.76 -7.49 5.31
C PRO A 51 -20.38 -7.35 3.91
N ARG A 52 -19.94 -6.37 3.11
CA ARG A 52 -20.47 -6.16 1.76
C ARG A 52 -19.88 -7.15 0.78
N PHE A 53 -18.57 -7.42 0.88
CA PHE A 53 -17.92 -8.48 0.14
C PHE A 53 -18.59 -9.84 0.41
N ILE A 54 -18.75 -10.23 1.68
CA ILE A 54 -19.37 -11.52 2.04
C ILE A 54 -20.80 -11.62 1.50
N LYS A 55 -21.59 -10.55 1.63
CA LYS A 55 -22.97 -10.51 1.12
C LYS A 55 -23.04 -10.58 -0.42
N ALA A 56 -22.08 -9.99 -1.12
CA ALA A 56 -22.01 -10.08 -2.58
C ALA A 56 -21.57 -11.47 -3.03
N CYS A 57 -20.57 -12.04 -2.37
CA CYS A 57 -20.08 -13.39 -2.64
C CYS A 57 -21.14 -14.46 -2.36
N SER A 58 -21.88 -14.39 -1.26
CA SER A 58 -22.95 -15.35 -0.97
C SER A 58 -24.11 -15.30 -1.97
N LYS A 59 -24.33 -14.15 -2.62
CA LYS A 59 -25.31 -14.00 -3.72
C LYS A 59 -24.79 -14.53 -5.05
N LEU A 60 -23.51 -14.31 -5.35
CA LEU A 60 -22.90 -14.66 -6.65
C LEU A 60 -22.39 -16.10 -6.69
N PHE A 61 -22.07 -16.66 -5.52
CA PHE A 61 -21.45 -17.96 -5.38
C PHE A 61 -22.22 -18.75 -4.30
N SER A 62 -23.25 -19.47 -4.73
CA SER A 62 -24.15 -20.24 -3.87
C SER A 62 -23.48 -21.36 -3.06
N SER A 63 -22.24 -21.74 -3.41
CA SER A 63 -21.45 -22.80 -2.76
C SER A 63 -20.19 -22.29 -2.04
N LEU A 64 -19.97 -20.97 -1.99
CA LEU A 64 -18.71 -20.44 -1.48
C LEU A 64 -18.70 -20.48 0.04
N ASP A 65 -17.83 -21.32 0.60
CA ASP A 65 -17.49 -21.23 2.02
C ASP A 65 -16.69 -19.94 2.26
N SER A 66 -17.40 -18.86 2.56
CA SER A 66 -16.83 -17.54 2.84
C SER A 66 -15.85 -17.50 4.02
N THR A 67 -15.78 -18.58 4.80
CA THR A 67 -14.82 -18.75 5.90
C THR A 67 -13.49 -19.32 5.42
N ASN A 68 -13.39 -19.86 4.19
CA ASN A 68 -12.15 -20.44 3.70
C ASN A 68 -11.14 -19.32 3.36
N PRO A 69 -9.98 -19.25 4.05
CA PRO A 69 -8.99 -18.20 3.86
C PRO A 69 -8.39 -18.18 2.44
N ILE A 70 -8.54 -19.28 1.69
CA ILE A 70 -8.02 -19.42 0.33
C ILE A 70 -8.65 -18.44 -0.67
N PHE A 71 -9.88 -17.99 -0.42
CA PHE A 71 -10.57 -16.98 -1.24
C PHE A 71 -9.94 -15.59 -1.13
N TYR A 72 -9.09 -15.41 -0.12
CA TYR A 72 -8.43 -14.16 0.18
C TYR A 72 -6.93 -14.22 -0.11
N ARG A 73 -6.38 -15.43 -0.19
CA ARG A 73 -5.07 -15.73 -0.79
C ARG A 73 -5.25 -15.90 -2.29
N ILE A 74 -5.62 -14.83 -2.97
CA ILE A 74 -5.90 -14.92 -4.39
C ILE A 74 -4.60 -15.24 -5.12
N SER A 75 -4.51 -16.47 -5.63
CA SER A 75 -3.42 -16.92 -6.50
C SER A 75 -3.18 -15.84 -7.57
N PRO A 76 -1.92 -15.47 -7.81
CA PRO A 76 -1.66 -14.36 -8.71
C PRO A 76 -2.26 -14.73 -10.08
N THR A 77 -3.01 -13.79 -10.66
CA THR A 77 -3.82 -14.00 -11.86
C THR A 77 -3.01 -14.56 -13.03
N ASN A 78 -1.69 -14.32 -13.02
CA ASN A 78 -0.70 -14.91 -13.92
C ASN A 78 -0.68 -16.45 -13.90
N ILE A 79 -0.90 -17.10 -12.76
CA ILE A 79 -0.93 -18.56 -12.65
C ILE A 79 -2.15 -19.12 -13.38
N ILE A 80 -3.32 -18.53 -13.16
CA ILE A 80 -4.57 -18.94 -13.83
C ILE A 80 -4.45 -18.73 -15.35
N LEU A 81 -3.83 -17.62 -15.79
CA LEU A 81 -3.56 -17.37 -17.21
C LEU A 81 -2.63 -18.43 -17.81
N ARG A 82 -1.58 -18.86 -17.10
CA ARG A 82 -0.73 -19.98 -17.56
C ARG A 82 -1.47 -21.31 -17.64
N LEU A 83 -2.43 -21.56 -16.75
CA LEU A 83 -3.27 -22.77 -16.86
C LEU A 83 -4.13 -22.74 -18.12
N LEU A 84 -4.65 -21.58 -18.51
CA LEU A 84 -5.42 -21.42 -19.75
C LEU A 84 -4.59 -21.72 -21.01
N GLU A 85 -3.27 -21.50 -20.96
CA GLU A 85 -2.36 -21.85 -22.06
C GLU A 85 -2.20 -23.38 -22.24
N ILE A 86 -2.40 -24.16 -21.16
CA ILE A 86 -2.32 -25.63 -21.19
C ILE A 86 -3.63 -26.23 -21.71
N GLY A 87 -4.76 -25.63 -21.37
CA GLY A 87 -6.07 -26.07 -21.81
C GLY A 87 -7.20 -25.46 -21.01
N ASP A 88 -8.42 -25.91 -21.30
CA ASP A 88 -9.64 -25.34 -20.73
C ASP A 88 -10.08 -26.02 -19.41
N LYS A 89 -9.62 -27.25 -19.17
CA LYS A 89 -9.87 -28.01 -17.93
C LYS A 89 -8.68 -27.94 -16.99
N PHE A 90 -8.95 -28.03 -15.69
CA PHE A 90 -7.90 -28.07 -14.68
C PHE A 90 -6.91 -29.22 -14.95
N PRO A 91 -5.62 -28.94 -15.22
CA PRO A 91 -4.67 -29.96 -15.63
C PRO A 91 -4.22 -30.79 -14.42
N PRO A 92 -3.77 -32.04 -14.63
CA PRO A 92 -3.12 -32.82 -13.59
C PRO A 92 -1.74 -32.24 -13.25
N PHE A 93 -1.27 -32.48 -12.02
CA PHE A 93 -0.07 -31.83 -11.47
C PHE A 93 1.19 -32.04 -12.32
N GLU A 94 1.33 -33.19 -12.98
CA GLU A 94 2.48 -33.53 -13.81
C GLU A 94 2.68 -32.55 -14.98
N ARG A 95 1.61 -31.87 -15.43
CA ARG A 95 1.69 -30.87 -16.51
C ARG A 95 2.16 -29.50 -16.05
N VAL A 96 2.22 -29.25 -14.74
CA VAL A 96 2.53 -27.93 -14.15
C VAL A 96 3.69 -27.99 -13.15
N SER A 97 4.18 -29.19 -12.81
CA SER A 97 5.20 -29.44 -11.79
C SER A 97 6.56 -28.76 -12.07
N ASN A 98 6.81 -28.35 -13.30
CA ASN A 98 8.03 -27.62 -13.70
C ASN A 98 8.01 -26.13 -13.32
N TRP A 99 6.84 -25.56 -13.01
CA TRP A 99 6.72 -24.13 -12.68
C TRP A 99 5.75 -23.81 -11.54
N MET A 100 5.09 -24.81 -10.95
CA MET A 100 4.17 -24.68 -9.81
C MET A 100 4.53 -25.69 -8.72
N SER A 101 4.60 -25.24 -7.47
CA SER A 101 4.83 -26.14 -6.33
C SER A 101 3.59 -26.98 -6.01
N GLY A 102 3.79 -28.13 -5.34
CA GLY A 102 2.67 -29.00 -4.94
C GLY A 102 1.65 -28.31 -4.02
N ASN A 103 2.12 -27.41 -3.14
CA ASN A 103 1.25 -26.64 -2.25
C ASN A 103 0.40 -25.64 -3.03
N GLU A 104 1.01 -24.86 -3.94
CA GLU A 104 0.27 -23.92 -4.80
C GLU A 104 -0.75 -24.63 -5.69
N TYR A 105 -0.41 -25.81 -6.20
CA TYR A 105 -1.33 -26.63 -6.98
C TYR A 105 -2.53 -27.10 -6.15
N ALA A 106 -2.28 -27.64 -4.95
CA ALA A 106 -3.33 -28.11 -4.06
C ALA A 106 -4.28 -26.96 -3.67
N ASP A 107 -3.72 -25.79 -3.38
CA ASP A 107 -4.49 -24.58 -3.06
C ASP A 107 -5.38 -24.17 -4.24
N LEU A 108 -4.82 -24.11 -5.44
CA LEU A 108 -5.55 -23.70 -6.63
C LEU A 108 -6.62 -24.72 -7.06
N GLN A 109 -6.36 -26.01 -6.87
CA GLN A 109 -7.31 -27.07 -7.10
C GLN A 109 -8.47 -27.01 -6.09
N CYS A 110 -8.17 -26.73 -4.82
CA CYS A 110 -9.18 -26.49 -3.79
C CYS A 110 -10.07 -25.29 -4.17
N LEU A 111 -9.47 -24.18 -4.60
CA LEU A 111 -10.19 -22.99 -5.06
C LEU A 111 -11.10 -23.29 -6.26
N TYR A 112 -10.58 -23.99 -7.26
CA TYR A 112 -11.33 -24.41 -8.46
C TYR A 112 -12.56 -25.25 -8.11
N ASN A 113 -12.39 -26.23 -7.21
CA ASN A 113 -13.46 -27.11 -6.77
C ASN A 113 -14.51 -26.34 -5.92
N ASN A 114 -14.08 -25.52 -4.97
CA ASN A 114 -14.99 -24.78 -4.08
C ASN A 114 -15.82 -23.73 -4.83
N MET A 115 -15.24 -23.12 -5.87
CA MET A 115 -15.95 -22.21 -6.76
C MET A 115 -16.90 -22.94 -7.72
N GLY A 116 -16.92 -24.27 -7.75
CA GLY A 116 -17.74 -25.05 -8.67
C GLY A 116 -17.43 -24.74 -10.14
N CYS A 117 -16.15 -24.64 -10.47
CA CYS A 117 -15.70 -24.35 -11.83
C CYS A 117 -15.66 -25.62 -12.68
N GLU A 118 -16.20 -25.55 -13.90
CA GLU A 118 -16.05 -26.62 -14.90
C GLU A 118 -14.90 -26.37 -15.87
N ARG A 119 -14.50 -25.10 -15.99
CA ARG A 119 -13.48 -24.59 -16.90
C ARG A 119 -12.57 -23.61 -16.17
N ILE A 120 -11.31 -23.53 -16.58
CA ILE A 120 -10.34 -22.58 -16.00
C ILE A 120 -10.76 -21.13 -16.28
N ILE A 121 -11.41 -20.86 -17.42
CA ILE A 121 -11.90 -19.51 -17.72
C ILE A 121 -12.93 -19.04 -16.68
N SER A 122 -13.79 -19.95 -16.23
CA SER A 122 -14.75 -19.66 -15.15
C SER A 122 -14.04 -19.39 -13.83
N LEU A 123 -12.93 -20.07 -13.54
CA LEU A 123 -12.11 -19.75 -12.38
C LEU A 123 -11.54 -18.31 -12.47
N LEU A 124 -11.02 -17.92 -13.64
CA LEU A 124 -10.50 -16.56 -13.86
C LEU A 124 -11.58 -15.50 -13.64
N GLU A 125 -12.77 -15.68 -14.23
CA GLU A 125 -13.90 -14.77 -14.09
C GLU A 125 -14.33 -14.62 -12.63
N LYS A 126 -14.50 -15.73 -11.91
CA LYS A 126 -14.93 -15.72 -10.51
C LYS A 126 -13.87 -15.10 -9.60
N VAL A 127 -12.59 -15.39 -9.83
CA VAL A 127 -11.47 -14.76 -9.11
C VAL A 127 -11.39 -13.26 -9.39
N ALA A 128 -11.56 -12.84 -10.65
CA ALA A 128 -11.55 -11.43 -11.02
C ALA A 128 -12.70 -10.65 -10.35
N VAL A 129 -13.92 -11.20 -10.38
CA VAL A 129 -15.07 -10.62 -9.68
C VAL A 129 -14.81 -10.54 -8.18
N THR A 130 -14.25 -11.60 -7.59
CA THR A 130 -13.90 -11.63 -6.16
C THR A 130 -12.90 -10.53 -5.80
N LYS A 131 -11.82 -10.35 -6.60
CA LYS A 131 -10.85 -9.25 -6.43
C LYS A 131 -11.53 -7.88 -6.48
N ILE A 132 -12.36 -7.63 -7.48
CA ILE A 132 -13.08 -6.35 -7.64
C ILE A 132 -13.94 -6.08 -6.41
N LEU A 133 -14.66 -7.08 -5.92
CA LEU A 133 -15.51 -6.93 -4.73
C LEU A 133 -14.69 -6.65 -3.47
N GLN A 134 -13.56 -7.34 -3.27
CA GLN A 134 -12.65 -7.11 -2.14
C GLN A 134 -12.09 -5.68 -2.17
N TYR A 135 -11.55 -5.26 -3.31
CA TYR A 135 -10.99 -3.91 -3.46
C TYR A 135 -12.05 -2.83 -3.29
N SER A 136 -13.26 -3.06 -3.81
CA SER A 136 -14.37 -2.12 -3.65
C SER A 136 -14.76 -1.97 -2.17
N ASP A 137 -14.80 -3.06 -1.41
CA ASP A 137 -15.15 -3.01 0.01
C ASP A 137 -14.06 -2.28 0.83
N VAL A 138 -12.79 -2.61 0.60
CA VAL A 138 -11.63 -1.94 1.23
C VAL A 138 -11.63 -0.45 0.90
N LEU A 139 -11.79 -0.09 -0.38
CA LEU A 139 -11.79 1.29 -0.82
C LEU A 139 -12.95 2.06 -0.19
N MET A 140 -14.16 1.51 -0.18
CA MET A 140 -15.32 2.16 0.43
C MET A 140 -15.14 2.33 1.93
N HIS A 141 -14.58 1.34 2.62
CA HIS A 141 -14.28 1.45 4.04
C HIS A 141 -13.24 2.55 4.31
N PHE A 142 -12.17 2.60 3.51
CA PHE A 142 -11.14 3.64 3.59
C PHE A 142 -11.73 5.03 3.34
N VAL A 143 -12.53 5.21 2.28
CA VAL A 143 -13.21 6.49 2.00
C VAL A 143 -14.09 6.93 3.16
N ASN A 144 -14.90 6.01 3.72
CA ASN A 144 -15.75 6.32 4.86
C ASN A 144 -14.94 6.71 6.09
N TYR A 145 -13.85 6.00 6.36
CA TYR A 145 -12.93 6.32 7.44
C TYR A 145 -12.32 7.72 7.26
N CYS A 146 -11.81 8.01 6.06
CA CYS A 146 -11.24 9.30 5.72
C CYS A 146 -12.24 10.45 5.90
N MET A 147 -13.44 10.28 5.36
CA MET A 147 -14.52 11.27 5.49
C MET A 147 -14.95 11.46 6.95
N LYS A 148 -14.99 10.39 7.74
CA LYS A 148 -15.37 10.46 9.16
C LYS A 148 -14.33 11.17 10.03
N HIS A 149 -13.05 10.91 9.79
CA HIS A 149 -11.98 11.36 10.68
C HIS A 149 -11.28 12.65 10.21
N PHE A 150 -11.19 12.87 8.91
CA PHE A 150 -10.45 14.00 8.33
C PHE A 150 -11.33 14.92 7.49
N LEU A 151 -12.63 14.61 7.35
CA LEU A 151 -13.61 15.39 6.57
C LEU A 151 -13.22 15.61 5.12
N LEU A 152 -12.32 14.77 4.59
CA LEU A 152 -11.77 14.85 3.23
C LEU A 152 -11.92 13.51 2.54
N SER A 153 -12.37 13.54 1.28
CA SER A 153 -12.45 12.32 0.46
C SER A 153 -11.10 12.07 -0.20
N PRO A 154 -10.51 10.87 -0.06
CA PRO A 154 -9.26 10.53 -0.72
C PRO A 154 -9.41 10.46 -2.23
N LEU A 155 -10.65 10.30 -2.75
CA LEU A 155 -10.94 10.24 -4.18
C LEU A 155 -10.77 11.58 -4.90
N HIS A 156 -10.67 12.70 -4.18
CA HIS A 156 -10.36 14.01 -4.75
C HIS A 156 -8.86 14.27 -4.87
N CYS A 157 -8.02 13.38 -4.34
CA CYS A 157 -6.59 13.54 -4.33
C CYS A 157 -5.96 12.64 -5.40
N LYS A 158 -4.92 13.14 -6.08
CA LYS A 158 -4.19 12.36 -7.08
C LYS A 158 -3.44 11.17 -6.48
N SER A 159 -3.07 11.26 -5.21
CA SER A 159 -2.35 10.23 -4.48
C SER A 159 -2.63 10.27 -2.97
N LEU A 160 -2.21 9.23 -2.26
CA LEU A 160 -2.31 9.08 -0.81
C LEU A 160 -1.45 10.12 -0.11
N SER A 161 -0.26 10.41 -0.64
CA SER A 161 0.59 11.49 -0.12
C SER A 161 -0.07 12.85 -0.26
N SER A 162 -0.74 13.12 -1.40
CA SER A 162 -1.51 14.34 -1.60
C SER A 162 -2.71 14.40 -0.65
N TYR A 163 -3.41 13.29 -0.44
CA TYR A 163 -4.48 13.20 0.55
C TYR A 163 -3.96 13.45 1.98
N ALA A 164 -2.86 12.80 2.37
CA ALA A 164 -2.28 12.93 3.71
C ALA A 164 -1.81 14.36 3.96
N PHE A 165 -1.18 15.00 2.96
CA PHE A 165 -0.82 16.42 3.04
C PHE A 165 -2.05 17.30 3.20
N ASN A 166 -3.07 17.15 2.36
CA ASN A 166 -4.30 17.94 2.45
C ASN A 166 -5.03 17.72 3.77
N ALA A 167 -5.13 16.47 4.24
CA ALA A 167 -5.71 16.15 5.54
C ALA A 167 -4.91 16.77 6.68
N ALA A 168 -3.58 16.75 6.62
CA ALA A 168 -2.72 17.39 7.60
C ALA A 168 -2.89 18.93 7.60
N MET A 169 -3.02 19.56 6.43
CA MET A 169 -3.22 21.01 6.32
C MET A 169 -4.62 21.45 6.70
N CYS A 170 -5.66 20.69 6.36
CA CYS A 170 -7.03 21.02 6.75
C CYS A 170 -7.26 20.89 8.26
N ASN A 171 -6.55 19.96 8.92
CA ASN A 171 -6.68 19.73 10.36
C ASN A 171 -5.62 20.46 11.20
N GLY A 172 -4.44 20.71 10.62
CA GLY A 172 -3.37 21.48 11.22
C GLY A 172 -3.65 22.96 11.04
N ARG A 173 -3.75 23.71 12.14
CA ARG A 173 -3.90 25.18 12.10
C ARG A 173 -2.58 25.88 11.76
N VAL A 174 -1.81 25.30 10.85
CA VAL A 174 -0.46 25.75 10.49
C VAL A 174 -0.53 26.49 9.16
N GLU A 175 0.00 27.70 9.14
CA GLU A 175 0.11 28.51 7.92
C GLU A 175 1.54 28.43 7.41
N PHE A 176 1.71 28.02 6.15
CA PHE A 176 3.02 27.96 5.50
C PHE A 176 3.18 29.12 4.53
N GLU A 177 4.36 29.74 4.55
CA GLU A 177 4.76 30.66 3.49
C GLU A 177 5.11 29.88 2.23
N PHE A 178 4.58 30.34 1.09
CA PHE A 178 5.04 29.87 -0.20
C PHE A 178 6.37 30.55 -0.56
N CYS A 179 7.49 29.87 -0.31
CA CYS A 179 8.82 30.35 -0.69
C CYS A 179 8.91 30.50 -2.22
N LYS A 180 9.23 31.71 -2.69
CA LYS A 180 9.38 32.04 -4.12
C LYS A 180 10.84 32.21 -4.56
N ASP A 181 11.79 32.28 -3.63
CA ASP A 181 13.21 32.42 -3.97
C ASP A 181 13.77 31.06 -4.40
N GLU A 182 14.00 30.93 -5.71
CA GLU A 182 14.54 29.71 -6.32
C GLU A 182 15.87 29.27 -5.69
N ARG A 183 16.71 30.22 -5.23
CA ARG A 183 18.00 29.89 -4.63
C ARG A 183 17.81 29.16 -3.30
N ILE A 184 16.88 29.64 -2.48
CA ILE A 184 16.52 29.00 -1.20
C ILE A 184 15.94 27.61 -1.47
N ILE A 185 15.02 27.48 -2.43
CA ILE A 185 14.41 26.20 -2.80
C ILE A 185 15.47 25.19 -3.23
N ASN A 186 16.36 25.59 -4.14
CA ASN A 186 17.42 24.72 -4.66
C ASN A 186 18.40 24.31 -3.55
N TRP A 187 18.72 25.24 -2.64
CA TRP A 187 19.59 24.95 -1.50
C TRP A 187 18.96 23.92 -0.56
N ILE A 188 17.68 24.08 -0.20
CA ILE A 188 16.95 23.12 0.66
C ILE A 188 16.88 21.74 -0.02
N GLN A 189 16.58 21.70 -1.32
CA GLN A 189 16.50 20.43 -2.06
C GLN A 189 17.85 19.71 -2.13
N ALA A 190 18.94 20.44 -2.36
CA ALA A 190 20.28 19.88 -2.46
C ALA A 190 20.83 19.36 -1.11
N ASN A 191 20.38 19.94 0.00
CA ASN A 191 20.85 19.61 1.35
C ASN A 191 19.85 18.78 2.15
N ASN A 192 18.79 18.26 1.52
CA ASN A 192 17.83 17.40 2.19
C ASN A 192 18.47 16.02 2.49
N VAL A 193 18.65 15.70 3.78
CA VAL A 193 19.24 14.44 4.22
C VAL A 193 18.13 13.43 4.53
N THR A 194 18.26 12.22 3.98
CA THR A 194 17.33 11.11 4.26
C THR A 194 17.60 10.48 5.62
N GLY A 195 16.75 9.54 6.05
CA GLY A 195 16.97 8.76 7.27
C GLY A 195 18.38 8.16 7.34
N ILE A 196 19.00 8.25 8.51
CA ILE A 196 20.33 7.72 8.77
C ILE A 196 20.24 6.20 8.88
N SER A 197 20.99 5.49 8.03
CA SER A 197 21.18 4.05 8.12
C SER A 197 22.62 3.75 8.48
N CYS A 198 22.84 3.26 9.69
CA CYS A 198 24.15 2.87 10.17
C CYS A 198 24.18 1.38 10.49
N SER A 199 25.14 0.66 9.92
CA SER A 199 25.45 -0.72 10.29
C SER A 199 26.80 -0.75 10.97
N ASN A 200 26.86 -1.33 12.16
CA ASN A 200 28.13 -1.50 12.86
C ASN A 200 28.82 -2.75 12.34
N TYR A 201 29.93 -2.57 11.61
CA TYR A 201 30.72 -3.65 11.01
C TYR A 201 31.11 -4.77 11.99
N LYS A 202 31.27 -4.45 13.28
CA LYS A 202 31.57 -5.44 14.32
C LYS A 202 30.46 -6.49 14.50
N PHE A 203 29.23 -6.14 14.15
CA PHE A 203 28.03 -6.96 14.33
C PHE A 203 27.35 -7.33 12.99
N CYS A 204 28.01 -7.10 11.85
CA CYS A 204 27.44 -7.41 10.54
C CYS A 204 27.44 -8.91 10.19
N ALA A 205 28.17 -9.75 10.94
CA ALA A 205 28.17 -11.19 10.75
C ALA A 205 27.04 -11.82 11.58
N SER A 206 25.98 -12.30 10.93
CA SER A 206 24.89 -13.00 11.62
C SER A 206 25.30 -14.41 12.02
N SER A 207 25.20 -14.76 13.31
CA SER A 207 25.26 -16.14 13.77
C SER A 207 23.85 -16.67 14.02
N PRO A 208 23.49 -17.89 13.55
CA PRO A 208 22.13 -18.44 13.69
C PRO A 208 21.69 -18.69 15.14
N ASN A 209 22.60 -18.58 16.13
CA ASN A 209 22.32 -18.77 17.54
C ASN A 209 22.24 -17.47 18.35
N GLU A 210 22.34 -16.30 17.70
CA GLU A 210 22.26 -15.01 18.38
C GLU A 210 20.83 -14.47 18.42
N VAL A 211 20.48 -13.84 19.54
CA VAL A 211 19.18 -13.19 19.72
C VAL A 211 19.30 -11.73 19.29
N ILE A 212 18.53 -11.34 18.27
CA ILE A 212 18.43 -9.95 17.83
C ILE A 212 17.32 -9.27 18.62
N PHE A 213 17.67 -8.21 19.34
CA PHE A 213 16.70 -7.29 19.92
C PHE A 213 16.50 -6.10 18.97
N SER A 214 15.28 -5.92 18.49
CA SER A 214 14.90 -4.82 17.60
C SER A 214 14.00 -3.84 18.33
N VAL A 215 14.32 -2.56 18.23
CA VAL A 215 13.49 -1.45 18.73
C VAL A 215 13.11 -0.58 17.57
N ASP A 216 11.81 -0.34 17.41
CA ASP A 216 11.27 0.57 16.42
C ASP A 216 10.60 1.76 17.10
N SER A 217 10.79 2.94 16.54
CA SER A 217 10.15 4.17 17.01
C SER A 217 8.79 4.33 16.32
N ASN A 218 7.72 4.26 17.11
CA ASN A 218 6.37 4.45 16.60
C ASN A 218 6.21 5.83 15.96
N SER A 219 6.08 5.86 14.64
CA SER A 219 5.82 7.10 13.88
C SER A 219 6.89 8.18 14.11
N ALA A 220 8.17 7.83 13.97
CA ALA A 220 9.29 8.74 14.20
C ALA A 220 9.12 10.12 13.51
N PHE A 221 8.84 10.13 12.20
CA PHE A 221 8.64 11.39 11.45
C PHE A 221 7.40 12.18 11.92
N PRO A 222 6.19 11.60 12.00
CA PRO A 222 5.04 12.31 12.60
C PRO A 222 5.29 12.80 14.02
N GLY A 223 6.11 12.09 14.80
CA GLY A 223 6.56 12.51 16.13
C GLY A 223 7.38 13.80 16.07
N CYS A 224 8.38 13.86 15.18
CA CYS A 224 9.20 15.06 14.96
C CYS A 224 8.37 16.25 14.47
N CYS A 225 7.30 16.02 13.71
CA CYS A 225 6.40 17.08 13.26
C CYS A 225 5.60 17.77 14.38
N ARG A 226 5.73 17.32 15.64
CA ARG A 226 5.17 17.99 16.82
C ARG A 226 6.08 19.06 17.40
N LEU A 227 7.35 19.06 17.00
CA LEU A 227 8.33 20.07 17.41
C LEU A 227 8.13 21.35 16.58
N PRO A 228 8.63 22.50 17.04
CA PRO A 228 8.68 23.71 16.22
C PRO A 228 9.39 23.43 14.89
N LEU A 229 8.71 23.73 13.77
CA LEU A 229 9.24 23.55 12.42
C LEU A 229 9.25 24.89 11.68
N PRO A 230 10.19 25.10 10.73
CA PRO A 230 10.21 26.28 9.89
C PRO A 230 8.91 26.40 9.06
N GLN A 231 8.18 27.51 9.23
CA GLN A 231 6.91 27.77 8.54
C GLN A 231 6.97 28.95 7.56
N ASN A 232 7.78 29.96 7.86
CA ASN A 232 7.88 31.21 7.10
C ASN A 232 9.20 31.96 7.41
N GLY A 233 9.41 33.09 6.75
CA GLY A 233 10.52 34.01 6.98
C GLY A 233 11.83 33.59 6.31
N TYR A 234 11.76 32.77 5.26
CA TYR A 234 12.95 32.22 4.62
C TYR A 234 13.82 33.32 4.00
N ARG A 235 15.04 33.46 4.50
CA ARG A 235 16.06 34.36 3.94
C ARG A 235 17.45 33.83 4.19
N TYR A 236 18.39 34.27 3.36
CA TYR A 236 19.80 34.15 3.69
C TYR A 236 20.19 35.14 4.77
N LEU A 237 21.04 34.70 5.68
CA LEU A 237 21.71 35.56 6.64
C LEU A 237 22.90 36.26 5.98
N SER A 238 23.18 37.48 6.41
CA SER A 238 24.43 38.16 6.07
C SER A 238 25.62 37.56 6.83
N ASP A 239 26.83 37.76 6.33
CA ASP A 239 28.06 37.28 6.98
C ASP A 239 28.21 37.78 8.43
N HIS A 240 27.77 39.02 8.70
CA HIS A 240 27.76 39.59 10.04
C HIS A 240 26.77 38.89 10.98
N GLU A 241 25.58 38.52 10.48
CA GLU A 241 24.61 37.76 11.26
C GLU A 241 25.14 36.36 11.55
N LEU A 242 25.76 35.70 10.56
CA LEU A 242 26.36 34.38 10.72
C LEU A 242 27.46 34.36 11.77
N SER A 243 28.33 35.38 11.81
CA SER A 243 29.42 35.44 12.79
C SER A 243 28.94 35.70 14.22
N GLY A 244 27.69 36.17 14.39
CA GLY A 244 27.08 36.45 15.69
C GLY A 244 26.29 35.28 16.29
N ILE A 245 26.13 34.16 15.59
CA ILE A 245 25.35 33.02 16.09
C ILE A 245 26.19 32.19 17.06
N ASP A 246 25.65 32.01 18.27
CA ASP A 246 26.16 31.03 19.24
C ASP A 246 25.45 29.69 19.04
N TYR A 247 26.02 28.83 18.19
CA TYR A 247 25.47 27.52 17.85
C TYR A 247 25.38 26.56 19.05
N LEU A 248 26.18 26.77 20.10
CA LEU A 248 26.21 25.87 21.26
C LEU A 248 25.07 26.15 22.24
N ASN A 249 24.51 27.35 22.21
CA ASN A 249 23.48 27.81 23.15
C ASN A 249 22.17 28.19 22.43
N PHE A 250 22.02 27.84 21.16
CA PHE A 250 20.79 28.11 20.42
C PHE A 250 19.68 27.14 20.86
N PRO A 251 18.50 27.63 21.27
CA PRO A 251 17.42 26.76 21.74
C PRO A 251 16.78 25.97 20.59
N ASP A 252 16.62 24.67 20.78
CA ASP A 252 15.99 23.77 19.79
C ASP A 252 14.50 24.08 19.53
N ASP A 253 13.82 24.70 20.50
CA ASP A 253 12.40 25.06 20.47
C ASP A 253 12.15 26.57 20.40
N GLY A 254 13.17 27.32 19.97
CA GLY A 254 13.10 28.77 19.84
C GLY A 254 12.06 29.25 18.79
N PRO A 255 11.63 30.52 18.88
CA PRO A 255 10.72 31.12 17.90
C PRO A 255 11.33 31.33 16.51
N TYR A 256 12.65 31.16 16.38
CA TYR A 256 13.41 31.22 15.14
C TYR A 256 14.35 30.02 15.07
N GLY A 257 14.67 29.57 13.86
CA GLY A 257 15.60 28.46 13.64
C GLY A 257 16.38 28.66 12.35
N PHE A 258 17.42 27.84 12.19
CA PHE A 258 18.25 27.79 10.99
C PHE A 258 18.03 26.45 10.29
N ILE A 259 18.13 26.45 8.96
CA ILE A 259 18.07 25.25 8.10
C ILE A 259 19.44 25.07 7.48
#